data_AF-A0A3N1HNS6-F1
#
_entry.id   AF-A0A3N1HNS6-F1
#
_cell.length_a   1.000
_cell.length_b   1.000
_cell.length_c   1.000
_cell.angle_alpha   90.00
_cell.angle_beta   90.00
_cell.angle_gamma   90.00
#
_symmetry.space_group_name_H-M   'P 1'
#
loop_
_entity.id
_entity.type
_entity.pdbx_description
1 polymer ?
#
loop_
_entity_poly.entity_id
_entity_poly.type
_entity_poly.pdbx_seq_one_letter_code
_entity_poly.pdbx_strand_id
1 'polypeptide(L)'
;MDSTTRVEGLMAALASVKAELAEMGHSPDVINLRQVSYETGIAEPTIAKLFAGMPVPDDEVDLSFRDRLRFLVATRRGPEGCEYRPSEIAAAIGVSKATVNALLNGTRNPGFDVSRALAEYFAVDPGFFSIRGDRALLRAIEPAMRQARLLASLRGEHVEMMALRGSLAGGSPQLAQELQDVLETVVATARQANASVPVGSSNGEQDPELQELTDTVRALSATKRRSVMNILRSVVGLAAKDSSNDSHP
;
A
#
# COMPACT_ATOMS: atom_id res chain seq x y z
N MET A 1 -5.57 25.44 -15.76
CA MET A 1 -4.63 25.53 -14.62
C MET A 1 -3.24 25.55 -15.21
N ASP A 2 -2.46 26.59 -14.90
CA ASP A 2 -1.13 26.80 -15.46
C ASP A 2 -0.17 25.66 -15.03
N SER A 3 0.78 25.27 -15.87
CA SER A 3 1.76 24.21 -15.55
C SER A 3 2.58 24.54 -14.30
N THR A 4 2.95 25.81 -14.15
CA THR A 4 3.70 26.33 -13.00
C THR A 4 2.94 26.13 -11.69
N THR A 5 1.65 26.48 -11.64
CA THR A 5 0.81 26.33 -10.43
C THR A 5 0.64 24.87 -10.01
N ARG A 6 0.75 23.93 -10.96
CA ARG A 6 0.63 22.50 -10.68
C ARG A 6 1.87 21.94 -9.99
N VAL A 7 3.07 22.24 -10.49
CA VAL A 7 4.32 21.81 -9.85
C VAL A 7 4.47 22.49 -8.48
N GLU A 8 4.07 23.76 -8.35
CA GLU A 8 4.02 24.46 -7.06
C GLU A 8 3.09 23.75 -6.06
N GLY A 9 1.87 23.37 -6.49
CA GLY A 9 0.94 22.62 -5.65
C GLY A 9 1.50 21.24 -5.24
N LEU A 10 2.22 20.57 -6.14
CA LEU A 10 2.91 19.31 -5.82
C LEU A 10 4.04 19.51 -4.81
N MET A 11 4.87 20.55 -4.98
CA MET A 11 5.93 20.88 -4.02
C MET A 11 5.35 21.20 -2.64
N ALA A 12 4.24 21.94 -2.56
CA ALA A 12 3.56 22.22 -1.30
C ALA A 12 3.02 20.94 -0.63
N ALA A 13 2.48 20.01 -1.42
CA ALA A 13 2.04 18.70 -0.92
C ALA A 13 3.22 17.87 -0.39
N LEU A 14 4.35 17.83 -1.11
CA LEU A 14 5.56 17.12 -0.68
C LEU A 14 6.21 17.76 0.55
N ALA A 15 6.14 19.09 0.68
CA ALA A 15 6.55 19.79 1.90
C ALA A 15 5.68 19.38 3.10
N SER A 16 4.38 19.21 2.90
CA SER A 16 3.46 18.71 3.94
C SER A 16 3.80 17.27 4.34
N VAL A 17 4.08 16.40 3.37
CA VAL A 17 4.56 15.02 3.61
C VAL A 17 5.86 15.02 4.43
N LYS A 18 6.81 15.90 4.10
CA LYS A 18 8.08 16.04 4.83
C LYS A 18 7.86 16.52 6.26
N ALA A 19 6.95 17.48 6.47
CA ALA A 19 6.60 17.96 7.80
C ALA A 19 5.96 16.83 8.65
N GLU A 20 5.03 16.09 8.07
CA GLU A 20 4.36 14.96 8.74
C GLU A 20 5.36 13.86 9.13
N LEU A 21 6.31 13.51 8.24
CA LEU A 21 7.39 12.58 8.58
C LEU A 21 8.25 13.07 9.73
N ALA A 22 8.60 14.37 9.74
CA ALA A 22 9.40 14.97 10.81
C ALA A 22 8.67 14.95 12.16
N GLU A 23 7.36 15.21 12.18
CA GLU A 23 6.51 15.09 13.38
C GLU A 23 6.51 13.67 13.95
N MET A 24 6.53 12.66 13.07
CA MET A 24 6.67 11.26 13.46
C MET A 24 8.12 10.84 13.78
N GLY A 25 9.08 11.77 13.74
CA GLY A 25 10.50 11.49 13.99
C GLY A 25 11.15 10.62 12.92
N HIS A 26 10.65 10.67 11.68
CA HIS A 26 11.21 9.99 10.52
C HIS A 26 11.92 10.98 9.59
N SER A 27 13.03 10.55 8.99
CA SER A 27 13.68 11.26 7.87
C SER A 27 12.93 10.97 6.56
N PRO A 28 12.91 11.90 5.57
CA PRO A 28 12.44 11.61 4.21
C PRO A 28 13.07 10.39 3.55
N ASP A 29 14.24 9.95 4.02
CA ASP A 29 14.93 8.74 3.53
C ASP A 29 14.13 7.44 3.74
N VAL A 30 13.09 7.46 4.60
CA VAL A 30 12.15 6.33 4.70
C VAL A 30 11.36 6.11 3.40
N ILE A 31 11.26 7.13 2.56
CA ILE A 31 10.68 7.03 1.23
C ILE A 31 11.75 6.50 0.29
N ASN A 32 11.58 5.25 -0.15
CA ASN A 32 12.48 4.64 -1.13
C ASN A 32 12.28 5.30 -2.50
N LEU A 33 13.11 6.31 -2.80
CA LEU A 33 13.02 7.08 -4.06
C LEU A 33 13.18 6.21 -5.30
N ARG A 34 13.99 5.14 -5.24
CA ARG A 34 14.13 4.18 -6.33
C ARG A 34 12.83 3.46 -6.60
N GLN A 35 12.13 3.02 -5.56
CA GLN A 35 10.83 2.37 -5.71
C GLN A 35 9.79 3.33 -6.28
N VAL A 36 9.73 4.56 -5.77
CA VAL A 36 8.83 5.61 -6.29
C VAL A 36 9.13 5.91 -7.75
N SER A 37 10.42 6.03 -8.12
CA SER A 37 10.83 6.23 -9.51
C SER A 37 10.40 5.06 -10.39
N TYR A 38 10.62 3.83 -9.92
CA TYR A 38 10.22 2.62 -10.63
C TYR A 38 8.70 2.58 -10.88
N GLU A 39 7.88 2.93 -9.89
CA GLU A 39 6.41 2.92 -9.99
C GLU A 39 5.83 4.05 -10.84
N THR A 40 6.48 5.21 -10.88
CA THR A 40 5.93 6.43 -11.49
C THR A 40 6.54 6.78 -12.85
N GLY A 41 7.75 6.27 -13.13
CA GLY A 41 8.55 6.68 -14.28
C GLY A 41 9.35 7.97 -14.10
N ILE A 42 9.10 8.73 -13.03
CA ILE A 42 9.80 9.99 -12.74
C ILE A 42 11.20 9.68 -12.24
N ALA A 43 12.22 10.38 -12.76
CA ALA A 43 13.61 10.10 -12.39
C ALA A 43 13.89 10.41 -10.91
N GLU A 44 14.69 9.58 -10.24
CA GLU A 44 15.09 9.80 -8.83
C GLU A 44 15.65 11.22 -8.57
N PRO A 45 16.52 11.81 -9.43
CA PRO A 45 17.00 13.17 -9.22
C PRO A 45 15.90 14.22 -9.26
N THR A 46 14.88 14.04 -10.10
CA THR A 46 13.73 14.93 -10.21
C THR A 46 12.86 14.85 -8.95
N ILE A 47 12.61 13.63 -8.45
CA ILE A 47 11.88 13.43 -7.19
C ILE A 47 12.65 14.08 -6.02
N ALA A 48 13.97 13.88 -5.95
CA ALA A 48 14.82 14.49 -4.92
C ALA A 48 14.77 16.03 -4.97
N LYS A 49 14.79 16.63 -6.18
CA LYS A 49 14.65 18.08 -6.35
C LYS A 49 13.31 18.58 -5.81
N LEU A 50 12.21 17.87 -6.09
CA LEU A 50 10.88 18.22 -5.59
C LEU A 50 10.83 18.17 -4.06
N PHE A 51 11.41 17.15 -3.41
CA PHE A 51 11.51 17.07 -1.95
C PHE A 51 12.42 18.15 -1.33
N ALA A 52 13.40 18.64 -2.08
CA ALA A 52 14.23 19.77 -1.69
C ALA A 52 13.53 21.14 -1.90
N GLY A 53 12.33 21.16 -2.50
CA GLY A 53 11.62 22.39 -2.84
C GLY A 53 12.27 23.16 -3.99
N MET A 54 13.10 22.50 -4.81
CA MET A 54 13.71 23.11 -5.99
C MET A 54 12.72 23.12 -7.16
N PRO A 55 12.74 24.17 -8.01
CA PRO A 55 11.88 24.24 -9.18
C PRO A 55 12.22 23.11 -10.15
N VAL A 56 11.19 22.47 -10.68
CA VAL A 56 11.29 21.38 -11.64
C VAL A 56 10.34 21.67 -12.82
N PRO A 57 10.78 21.46 -14.07
CA PRO A 57 9.89 21.56 -15.23
C PRO A 57 8.70 20.60 -15.16
N ASP A 58 7.51 21.04 -15.59
CA ASP A 58 6.30 20.19 -15.55
C ASP A 58 6.44 18.93 -16.43
N ASP A 59 7.20 18.99 -17.52
CA ASP A 59 7.46 17.85 -18.40
C ASP A 59 8.45 16.82 -17.81
N GLU A 60 9.24 17.18 -16.80
CA GLU A 60 10.00 16.21 -16.00
C GLU A 60 9.11 15.44 -15.01
N VAL A 61 7.93 15.99 -14.67
CA VAL A 61 6.96 15.37 -13.75
C VAL A 61 5.88 14.62 -14.52
N ASP A 62 5.19 15.30 -15.44
CA ASP A 62 4.12 14.75 -16.26
C ASP A 62 4.66 14.23 -17.60
N LEU A 63 5.37 13.11 -17.52
CA LEU A 63 6.07 12.50 -18.64
C LEU A 63 5.11 12.11 -19.78
N SER A 64 5.56 12.34 -21.01
CA SER A 64 4.83 11.90 -22.21
C SER A 64 4.71 10.37 -22.26
N PHE A 65 3.73 9.85 -23.01
CA PHE A 65 3.58 8.41 -23.22
C PHE A 65 4.87 7.76 -23.72
N ARG A 66 5.55 8.42 -24.68
CA ARG A 66 6.82 7.97 -25.24
C ARG A 66 7.87 7.80 -24.14
N ASP A 67 8.02 8.80 -23.28
CA ASP A 67 9.07 8.81 -22.26
C ASP A 67 8.77 7.78 -21.17
N ARG A 68 7.50 7.62 -20.77
CA ARG A 68 7.05 6.54 -19.88
C ARG A 68 7.30 5.15 -20.46
N LEU A 69 7.03 4.94 -21.75
CA LEU A 69 7.28 3.66 -22.40
C LEU A 69 8.79 3.36 -22.49
N ARG A 70 9.60 4.35 -22.85
CA ARG A 70 11.07 4.21 -22.87
C ARG A 70 11.62 3.90 -21.48
N PHE A 71 11.07 4.52 -20.44
CA PHE A 71 11.42 4.24 -19.06
C PHE A 71 11.16 2.77 -18.71
N LEU A 72 9.99 2.23 -19.07
CA LEU A 72 9.68 0.81 -18.81
C LEU A 72 10.63 -0.12 -19.55
N VAL A 73 10.93 0.13 -20.83
CA VAL A 73 11.87 -0.69 -21.60
C VAL A 73 13.28 -0.67 -20.99
N ALA A 74 13.71 0.47 -20.44
CA ALA A 74 15.04 0.61 -19.84
C ALA A 74 15.14 0.01 -18.43
N THR A 75 14.05 0.04 -17.65
CA THR A 75 14.07 -0.34 -16.22
C THR A 75 13.52 -1.74 -15.96
N ARG A 76 12.61 -2.23 -16.80
CA ARG A 76 12.03 -3.56 -16.69
C ARG A 76 12.88 -4.53 -17.50
N ARG A 77 13.18 -5.68 -16.91
CA ARG A 77 13.85 -6.78 -17.60
C ARG A 77 12.82 -7.82 -18.01
N GLY A 78 13.09 -8.48 -19.13
CA GLY A 78 12.31 -9.61 -19.61
C GLY A 78 12.42 -10.84 -18.69
N PRO A 79 11.67 -11.90 -18.99
CA PRO A 79 11.64 -13.13 -18.18
C PRO A 79 13.01 -13.80 -17.99
N GLU A 80 13.98 -13.55 -18.88
CA GLU A 80 15.36 -14.04 -18.77
C GLU A 80 16.37 -12.97 -18.33
N GLY A 81 15.90 -11.86 -17.74
CA GLY A 81 16.76 -10.72 -17.37
C GLY A 81 17.25 -9.89 -18.57
N CYS A 82 16.83 -10.23 -19.79
CA CYS A 82 17.25 -9.57 -21.03
C CYS A 82 16.50 -8.25 -21.27
N GLU A 83 17.09 -7.38 -22.09
CA GLU A 83 16.41 -6.17 -22.58
C GLU A 83 15.27 -6.51 -23.52
N TYR A 84 14.14 -5.82 -23.36
CA TYR A 84 12.99 -6.02 -24.22
C TYR A 84 13.28 -5.59 -25.65
N ARG A 85 13.10 -6.52 -26.59
CA ARG A 85 13.18 -6.20 -28.01
C ARG A 85 11.82 -5.67 -28.49
N PRO A 86 11.79 -4.67 -29.39
CA PRO A 86 10.53 -4.17 -29.95
C PRO A 86 9.66 -5.24 -30.61
N SER A 87 10.27 -6.32 -31.14
CA SER A 87 9.55 -7.46 -31.70
C SER A 87 8.82 -8.31 -30.65
N GLU A 88 9.40 -8.45 -29.45
CA GLU A 88 8.81 -9.21 -28.35
C GLU A 88 7.60 -8.46 -27.79
N ILE A 89 7.79 -7.16 -27.54
CA ILE A 89 6.70 -6.27 -27.11
C ILE A 89 5.55 -6.32 -28.13
N ALA A 90 5.87 -6.21 -29.42
CA ALA A 90 4.90 -6.25 -30.50
C ALA A 90 4.09 -7.56 -30.53
N ALA A 91 4.78 -8.69 -30.42
CA ALA A 91 4.15 -10.01 -30.38
C ALA A 91 3.24 -10.18 -29.15
N ALA A 92 3.69 -9.72 -27.98
CA ALA A 92 2.94 -9.85 -26.74
C ALA A 92 1.64 -9.02 -26.71
N ILE A 93 1.66 -7.81 -27.28
CA ILE A 93 0.48 -6.93 -27.28
C ILE A 93 -0.35 -7.02 -28.58
N GLY A 94 0.02 -7.90 -29.51
CA GLY A 94 -0.73 -8.13 -30.75
C GLY A 94 -0.66 -6.99 -31.78
N VAL A 95 0.47 -6.27 -31.86
CA VAL A 95 0.67 -5.19 -32.85
C VAL A 95 1.91 -5.45 -33.73
N SER A 96 2.10 -4.64 -34.76
CA SER A 96 3.31 -4.73 -35.59
C SER A 96 4.54 -4.14 -34.91
N LYS A 97 5.73 -4.68 -35.18
CA LYS A 97 7.03 -4.12 -34.73
C LYS A 97 7.19 -2.64 -35.13
N ALA A 98 6.73 -2.28 -36.33
CA ALA A 98 6.73 -0.89 -36.79
C ALA A 98 5.87 0.03 -35.91
N THR A 99 4.73 -0.47 -35.41
CA THR A 99 3.88 0.26 -34.46
C THR A 99 4.62 0.50 -33.15
N VAL A 100 5.27 -0.51 -32.57
CA VAL A 100 6.04 -0.35 -31.33
C VAL A 100 7.16 0.68 -31.49
N ASN A 101 7.90 0.62 -32.60
CA ASN A 101 8.94 1.62 -32.90
C ASN A 101 8.36 3.04 -33.04
N ALA A 102 7.19 3.19 -33.69
CA ALA A 102 6.52 4.49 -33.80
C ALA A 102 6.10 5.05 -32.43
N LEU A 103 5.64 4.19 -31.52
CA LEU A 103 5.32 4.57 -30.14
C LEU A 103 6.58 4.98 -29.36
N LEU A 104 7.68 4.22 -29.46
CA LEU A 104 8.95 4.52 -28.80
C LEU A 104 9.62 5.81 -29.31
N ASN A 105 9.39 6.16 -30.58
CA ASN A 105 9.87 7.41 -31.17
C ASN A 105 8.91 8.59 -30.92
N GLY A 106 7.69 8.32 -30.46
CA GLY A 106 6.64 9.32 -30.27
C GLY A 106 6.05 9.86 -31.57
N THR A 107 6.25 9.17 -32.70
CA THR A 107 5.62 9.54 -33.98
C THR A 107 4.15 9.11 -34.06
N ARG A 108 3.72 8.26 -33.13
CA ARG A 108 2.34 7.80 -32.99
C ARG A 108 1.93 7.80 -31.51
N ASN A 109 0.68 8.19 -31.24
CA ASN A 109 0.05 8.00 -29.93
C ASN A 109 -0.69 6.65 -29.89
N PRO A 110 -0.65 5.95 -28.74
CA PRO A 110 -1.38 4.71 -28.57
C PRO A 110 -2.89 4.97 -28.46
N GLY A 111 -3.68 3.96 -28.85
CA GLY A 111 -5.08 3.88 -28.42
C GLY A 111 -5.18 3.29 -27.01
N PHE A 112 -6.36 3.39 -26.40
CA PHE A 112 -6.64 2.87 -25.05
C PHE A 112 -6.25 1.39 -24.90
N ASP A 113 -6.64 0.53 -25.84
CA ASP A 113 -6.35 -0.90 -25.78
C ASP A 113 -4.86 -1.20 -25.83
N VAL A 114 -4.10 -0.45 -26.63
CA VAL A 114 -2.64 -0.60 -26.72
C VAL A 114 -1.96 -0.14 -25.43
N SER A 115 -2.39 0.99 -24.85
CA SER A 115 -1.88 1.45 -23.56
C SER A 115 -2.15 0.44 -22.44
N ARG A 116 -3.36 -0.15 -22.43
CA ARG A 116 -3.74 -1.18 -21.46
C ARG A 116 -2.92 -2.45 -21.62
N ALA A 117 -2.81 -2.98 -22.85
CA ALA A 117 -2.01 -4.17 -23.13
C ALA A 117 -0.53 -3.99 -22.77
N LEU A 118 0.03 -2.80 -23.00
CA LEU A 118 1.38 -2.47 -22.56
C LEU A 118 1.50 -2.43 -21.04
N ALA A 119 0.54 -1.85 -20.32
CA ALA A 119 0.56 -1.81 -18.86
C ALA A 119 0.49 -3.23 -18.26
N GLU A 120 -0.37 -4.08 -18.82
CA GLU A 120 -0.49 -5.50 -18.46
C GLU A 120 0.82 -6.26 -18.76
N TYR A 121 1.41 -6.07 -19.95
CA TYR A 121 2.65 -6.74 -20.36
C TYR A 121 3.85 -6.39 -19.45
N PHE A 122 3.99 -5.11 -19.06
CA PHE A 122 5.05 -4.67 -18.16
C PHE A 122 4.73 -4.87 -16.66
N ALA A 123 3.56 -5.45 -16.35
CA ALA A 123 3.05 -5.63 -14.99
C ALA A 123 3.10 -4.35 -14.14
N VAL A 124 2.63 -3.24 -14.72
CA VAL A 124 2.53 -1.93 -14.05
C VAL A 124 1.07 -1.56 -13.78
N ASP A 125 0.84 -0.52 -12.97
CA ASP A 125 -0.52 -0.03 -12.69
C ASP A 125 -1.25 0.29 -14.03
N PRO A 126 -2.54 -0.08 -14.18
CA PRO A 126 -3.29 0.20 -15.41
C PRO A 126 -3.33 1.69 -15.78
N GLY A 127 -3.19 2.56 -14.78
CA GLY A 127 -3.09 4.00 -14.96
C GLY A 127 -1.69 4.53 -15.24
N PHE A 128 -0.67 3.68 -15.35
CA PHE A 128 0.73 4.12 -15.53
C PHE A 128 0.93 5.04 -16.73
N PHE A 129 0.14 4.89 -17.80
CA PHE A 129 0.23 5.75 -18.98
C PHE A 129 -0.77 6.92 -19.01
N SER A 130 -1.78 6.92 -18.14
CA SER A 130 -2.89 7.88 -18.19
C SER A 130 -2.97 8.79 -16.97
N ILE A 131 -2.53 8.31 -15.80
CA ILE A 131 -2.48 9.11 -14.57
C ILE A 131 -1.38 10.15 -14.70
N ARG A 132 -1.72 11.40 -14.38
CA ARG A 132 -0.77 12.51 -14.38
C ARG A 132 0.37 12.31 -13.39
N GLY A 133 1.55 12.79 -13.72
CA GLY A 133 2.77 12.57 -12.94
C GLY A 133 2.67 13.02 -11.48
N ASP A 134 2.06 14.18 -11.22
CA ASP A 134 1.81 14.71 -9.88
C ASP A 134 0.97 13.76 -9.02
N ARG A 135 -0.11 13.22 -9.58
CA ARG A 135 -1.00 12.27 -8.89
C ARG A 135 -0.34 10.90 -8.73
N ALA A 136 0.39 10.44 -9.74
CA ALA A 136 1.14 9.19 -9.67
C ALA A 136 2.19 9.24 -8.54
N LEU A 137 2.92 10.35 -8.44
CA LEU A 137 3.93 10.56 -7.41
C LEU A 137 3.34 10.51 -5.99
N LEU A 138 2.28 11.28 -5.74
CA LEU A 138 1.62 11.29 -4.43
C LEU A 138 1.05 9.90 -4.06
N ARG A 139 0.48 9.18 -5.04
CA ARG A 139 -0.03 7.81 -4.83
C ARG A 139 1.09 6.82 -4.51
N ALA A 140 2.26 6.95 -5.14
CA ALA A 140 3.42 6.07 -4.89
C ALA A 140 4.09 6.34 -3.53
N ILE A 141 3.95 7.54 -2.96
CA ILE A 141 4.50 7.89 -1.64
C ILE A 141 3.58 7.40 -0.50
N GLU A 142 2.27 7.33 -0.73
CA GLU A 142 1.28 6.99 0.30
C GLU A 142 1.56 5.67 1.06
N PRO A 143 2.03 4.56 0.43
CA PRO A 143 2.42 3.36 1.17
C PRO A 143 3.49 3.61 2.23
N ALA A 144 4.53 4.40 1.91
CA ALA A 144 5.58 4.74 2.86
C ALA A 144 5.02 5.60 4.01
N MET A 145 4.09 6.51 3.70
CA MET A 145 3.40 7.31 4.73
C MET A 145 2.53 6.46 5.66
N ARG A 146 1.75 5.52 5.13
CA ARG A 146 0.97 4.58 5.95
C ARG A 146 1.86 3.76 6.87
N GLN A 147 3.01 3.29 6.36
CA GLN A 147 3.97 2.54 7.17
C GLN A 147 4.59 3.41 8.27
N ALA A 148 4.97 4.65 7.96
CA ALA A 148 5.51 5.60 8.95
C ALA A 148 4.48 5.89 10.06
N ARG A 149 3.22 6.12 9.70
CA ARG A 149 2.11 6.33 10.65
C ARG A 149 1.89 5.12 11.56
N LEU A 150 1.90 3.92 11.00
CA LEU A 150 1.79 2.68 11.77
C LEU A 150 2.95 2.56 12.78
N LEU A 151 4.19 2.76 12.35
CA LEU A 151 5.35 2.70 13.23
C LEU A 151 5.35 3.80 14.31
N ALA A 152 4.85 4.98 14.00
CA ALA A 152 4.66 6.05 14.97
C ALA A 152 3.59 5.67 16.03
N SER A 153 2.46 5.09 15.61
CA SER A 153 1.40 4.63 16.53
C SER A 153 1.91 3.55 17.49
N LEU A 154 2.64 2.55 16.98
CA LEU A 154 3.21 1.49 17.81
C LEU A 154 4.23 2.06 18.81
N ARG A 155 5.06 3.03 18.41
CA ARG A 155 5.99 3.70 19.34
C ARG A 155 5.25 4.46 20.44
N GLY A 156 4.17 5.17 20.11
CA GLY A 156 3.32 5.86 21.08
C GLY A 156 2.75 4.91 22.14
N GLU A 157 2.14 3.80 21.71
CA GLU A 157 1.57 2.78 22.60
C GLU A 157 2.62 2.15 23.53
N HIS A 158 3.82 1.86 23.01
CA HIS A 158 4.92 1.33 23.82
C HIS A 158 5.41 2.35 24.86
N VAL A 159 5.52 3.63 24.49
CA VAL A 159 5.90 4.70 25.43
C VAL A 159 4.84 4.88 26.50
N GLU A 160 3.55 4.86 26.15
CA GLU A 160 2.44 4.93 27.11
C GLU A 160 2.48 3.75 28.08
N MET A 161 2.67 2.52 27.58
CA MET A 161 2.81 1.33 28.42
C MET A 161 4.02 1.43 29.36
N MET A 162 5.15 1.97 28.90
CA MET A 162 6.33 2.17 29.75
C MET A 162 6.13 3.30 30.77
N ALA A 163 5.41 4.36 30.43
CA ALA A 163 5.04 5.42 31.36
C ALA A 163 4.06 4.92 32.44
N LEU A 164 3.09 4.07 32.05
CA LEU A 164 2.21 3.36 32.98
C LEU A 164 3.03 2.44 33.90
N ARG A 165 3.97 1.65 33.36
CA ARG A 165 4.88 0.83 34.19
C ARG A 165 5.76 1.66 35.12
N GLY A 166 6.30 2.78 34.64
CA GLY A 166 7.16 3.67 35.42
C GLY A 166 6.41 4.42 36.53
N SER A 167 5.17 4.85 36.26
CA SER A 167 4.29 5.45 37.28
C SER A 167 3.86 4.44 38.35
N LEU A 168 3.64 3.17 37.96
CA LEU A 168 3.40 2.08 38.90
C LEU A 168 4.65 1.71 39.72
N ALA A 169 5.86 1.79 39.14
CA ALA A 169 7.12 1.60 39.87
C ALA A 169 7.42 2.72 40.89
N GLY A 170 6.77 3.88 40.76
CA GLY A 170 6.75 4.94 41.78
C GLY A 170 5.66 4.78 42.85
N GLY A 171 4.74 3.82 42.69
CA GLY A 171 3.73 3.42 43.66
C GLY A 171 4.21 2.26 44.54
N SER A 172 3.50 1.96 45.63
CA SER A 172 3.92 0.96 46.62
C SER A 172 4.40 -0.35 45.95
N PRO A 173 5.54 -0.92 46.36
CA PRO A 173 6.18 -2.04 45.66
C PRO A 173 5.27 -3.28 45.49
N GLN A 174 4.25 -3.43 46.35
CA GLN A 174 3.26 -4.51 46.26
C GLN A 174 2.31 -4.38 45.07
N LEU A 175 1.84 -3.17 44.76
CA LEU A 175 0.97 -2.90 43.61
C LEU A 175 1.73 -3.01 42.29
N ALA A 176 3.01 -2.62 42.28
CA ALA A 176 3.89 -2.82 41.14
C ALA A 176 4.06 -4.32 40.84
N GLN A 177 4.26 -5.14 41.87
CA GLN A 177 4.41 -6.60 41.73
C GLN A 177 3.12 -7.27 41.19
N GLU A 178 1.95 -6.95 41.77
CA GLU A 178 0.67 -7.51 41.33
C GLU A 178 0.35 -7.17 39.87
N LEU A 179 0.60 -5.94 39.45
CA LEU A 179 0.35 -5.53 38.06
C LEU A 179 1.39 -6.09 37.08
N GLN A 180 2.61 -6.33 37.53
CA GLN A 180 3.65 -6.96 36.73
C GLN A 180 3.30 -8.42 36.41
N ASP A 181 2.77 -9.16 37.39
CA ASP A 181 2.25 -10.52 37.20
C ASP A 181 1.07 -10.54 36.20
N VAL A 182 0.15 -9.58 36.32
CA VAL A 182 -0.99 -9.47 35.38
C VAL A 182 -0.52 -9.15 33.95
N LEU A 183 0.40 -8.20 33.79
CA LEU A 183 0.98 -7.83 32.49
C LEU A 183 1.75 -8.99 31.85
N GLU A 184 2.51 -9.75 32.63
CA GLU A 184 3.25 -10.92 32.15
C GLU A 184 2.30 -12.02 31.66
N THR A 185 1.17 -12.19 32.36
CA THR A 185 0.09 -13.10 31.96
C THR A 185 -0.57 -12.68 30.64
N VAL A 186 -0.85 -11.38 30.47
CA VAL A 186 -1.45 -10.85 29.22
C VAL A 186 -0.48 -10.98 28.04
N VAL A 187 0.82 -10.68 28.24
CA VAL A 187 1.84 -10.84 27.19
C VAL A 187 2.06 -12.30 26.82
N ALA A 188 2.05 -13.22 27.79
CA ALA A 188 2.12 -14.66 27.54
C ALA A 188 0.91 -15.15 26.73
N THR A 189 -0.28 -14.64 27.05
CA THR A 189 -1.53 -14.95 26.34
C THR A 189 -1.50 -14.42 24.90
N ALA A 190 -1.00 -13.21 24.68
CA ALA A 190 -0.84 -12.63 23.35
C ALA A 190 0.20 -13.37 22.49
N ARG A 191 1.30 -13.85 23.10
CA ARG A 191 2.29 -14.69 22.42
C ARG A 191 1.73 -16.06 22.04
N GLN A 192 0.92 -16.67 22.88
CA GLN A 192 0.23 -17.92 22.56
C GLN A 192 -0.81 -17.75 21.45
N ALA A 193 -1.56 -16.64 21.46
CA ALA A 193 -2.50 -16.32 20.39
C ALA A 193 -1.79 -16.12 19.04
N ASN A 194 -0.62 -15.47 19.03
CA ASN A 194 0.21 -15.32 17.82
C ASN A 194 0.94 -16.60 17.39
N ALA A 195 1.20 -17.52 18.32
CA ALA A 195 1.79 -18.84 18.00
C ALA A 195 0.75 -19.83 17.43
N SER A 196 -0.54 -19.47 17.42
CA SER A 196 -1.65 -20.34 16.99
C SER A 196 -2.09 -20.11 15.54
N VAL A 197 -1.36 -19.31 14.75
CA VAL A 197 -1.63 -19.16 13.30
C VAL A 197 -0.74 -20.14 12.54
N PRO A 198 -1.28 -21.22 11.94
CA PRO A 198 -0.48 -22.12 11.12
C PRO A 198 -0.18 -21.44 9.77
N VAL A 199 1.09 -21.47 9.37
CA VAL A 199 1.50 -21.18 8.00
C VAL A 199 1.38 -22.47 7.18
N GLY A 200 0.50 -22.47 6.18
CA GLY A 200 0.42 -23.49 5.14
C GLY A 200 -0.35 -22.97 3.92
N SER A 201 0.31 -22.90 2.76
CA SER A 201 -0.26 -22.39 1.51
C SER A 201 -0.98 -23.47 0.69
N SER A 202 -2.14 -23.08 0.14
CA SER A 202 -2.75 -23.40 -1.17
C SER A 202 -2.79 -24.85 -1.70
N ASN A 203 -3.99 -25.45 -1.80
CA ASN A 203 -4.78 -25.50 -3.05
C ASN A 203 -5.96 -26.49 -2.96
N GLY A 204 -7.18 -25.98 -3.21
CA GLY A 204 -8.14 -26.60 -4.11
C GLY A 204 -8.54 -28.07 -3.96
N GLU A 205 -8.97 -28.49 -2.78
CA GLU A 205 -9.91 -29.60 -2.59
C GLU A 205 -10.70 -29.30 -1.31
N GLN A 206 -11.99 -29.64 -1.30
CA GLN A 206 -12.97 -29.22 -0.29
C GLN A 206 -12.37 -29.19 1.11
N ASP A 207 -12.23 -27.98 1.64
CA ASP A 207 -11.48 -27.69 2.85
C ASP A 207 -12.10 -28.46 4.05
N PRO A 208 -11.45 -29.52 4.54
CA PRO A 208 -11.98 -30.35 5.62
C PRO A 208 -12.13 -29.54 6.90
N GLU A 209 -11.32 -28.49 7.06
CA GLU A 209 -11.43 -27.56 8.18
C GLU A 209 -12.71 -26.72 8.09
N LEU A 210 -13.11 -26.27 6.89
CA LEU A 210 -14.39 -25.54 6.73
C LEU A 210 -15.60 -26.43 6.99
N GLN A 211 -15.54 -27.73 6.68
CA GLN A 211 -16.60 -28.69 7.03
C GLN A 211 -16.66 -28.91 8.55
N GLU A 212 -15.51 -29.13 9.20
CA GLU A 212 -15.43 -29.30 10.64
C GLU A 212 -15.89 -28.02 11.39
N LEU A 213 -15.54 -26.84 10.88
CA LEU A 213 -16.00 -25.56 11.42
C LEU A 213 -17.53 -25.40 11.25
N THR A 214 -18.07 -25.82 10.11
CA THR A 214 -19.51 -25.75 9.85
C THR A 214 -20.30 -26.70 10.75
N ASP A 215 -19.77 -27.90 10.98
CA ASP A 215 -20.38 -28.92 11.83
C ASP A 215 -20.27 -28.57 13.32
N THR A 216 -19.15 -28.01 13.76
CA THR A 216 -18.99 -27.48 15.12
C THR A 216 -19.92 -26.30 15.38
N VAL A 217 -20.05 -25.34 14.45
CA VAL A 217 -21.00 -24.22 14.57
C VAL A 217 -22.45 -24.71 14.60
N ARG A 218 -22.77 -25.79 13.86
CA ARG A 218 -24.08 -26.44 13.87
C ARG A 218 -24.36 -27.21 15.17
N ALA A 219 -23.33 -27.77 15.81
CA ALA A 219 -23.43 -28.47 17.10
C ALA A 219 -23.61 -27.52 18.30
N LEU A 220 -23.32 -26.23 18.17
CA LEU A 220 -23.51 -25.24 19.23
C LEU A 220 -24.99 -24.93 19.49
N SER A 221 -25.32 -24.60 20.73
CA SER A 221 -26.66 -24.12 21.12
C SER A 221 -27.00 -22.79 20.44
N ALA A 222 -28.30 -22.54 20.21
CA ALA A 222 -28.78 -21.40 19.40
C ALA A 222 -28.22 -20.04 19.86
N THR A 223 -28.05 -19.85 21.17
CA THR A 223 -27.48 -18.61 21.74
C THR A 223 -26.00 -18.45 21.42
N LYS A 224 -25.20 -19.52 21.52
CA LYS A 224 -23.76 -19.50 21.20
C LYS A 224 -23.52 -19.37 19.70
N ARG A 225 -24.37 -19.99 18.88
CA ARG A 225 -24.31 -19.89 17.41
C ARG A 225 -24.51 -18.45 16.92
N ARG A 226 -25.44 -17.69 17.52
CA ARG A 226 -25.65 -16.27 17.18
C ARG A 226 -24.44 -15.40 17.51
N SER A 227 -23.81 -15.63 18.67
CA SER A 227 -22.62 -14.87 19.08
C SER A 227 -21.44 -15.12 18.13
N VAL A 228 -21.20 -16.38 17.76
CA VAL A 228 -20.15 -16.74 16.79
C VAL A 228 -20.43 -16.14 15.41
N MET A 229 -21.69 -16.18 14.95
CA MET A 229 -22.08 -15.55 13.68
C MET A 229 -21.91 -14.03 13.66
N ASN A 230 -22.12 -13.34 14.80
CA ASN A 230 -21.90 -11.89 14.88
C ASN A 230 -20.42 -11.52 14.78
N ILE A 231 -19.53 -12.34 15.36
CA ILE A 231 -18.08 -12.15 15.30
C ILE A 231 -17.57 -12.43 13.89
N LEU A 232 -18.01 -13.53 13.27
CA LEU A 232 -17.65 -13.82 11.87
C LEU A 232 -18.13 -12.71 10.93
N ARG A 233 -19.30 -12.11 11.20
CA ARG A 233 -19.84 -10.99 10.42
C ARG A 233 -19.05 -9.69 10.63
N SER A 234 -18.46 -9.46 11.81
CA SER A 234 -17.60 -8.30 12.06
C SER A 234 -16.22 -8.43 11.44
N VAL A 235 -15.67 -9.65 11.39
CA VAL A 235 -14.33 -9.93 10.83
C VAL A 235 -14.34 -9.91 9.30
N VAL A 236 -15.44 -10.31 8.65
CA VAL A 236 -15.58 -10.33 7.18
C VAL A 236 -15.98 -8.95 6.60
N GLY A 237 -16.16 -7.91 7.43
CA GLY A 237 -16.33 -6.54 6.94
C GLY A 237 -17.61 -6.28 6.12
N LEU A 238 -18.62 -7.14 6.22
CA LEU A 238 -19.96 -6.89 5.67
C LEU A 238 -20.85 -6.32 6.78
N ALA A 239 -20.64 -5.03 7.07
CA ALA A 239 -21.60 -4.22 7.80
C ALA A 239 -22.85 -4.06 6.91
N ALA A 240 -23.82 -4.96 7.09
CA ALA A 240 -25.16 -4.76 6.60
C ALA A 240 -25.74 -3.52 7.28
N LYS A 241 -25.97 -2.50 6.45
CA LYS A 241 -26.82 -1.35 6.71
C LYS A 241 -28.25 -1.89 6.89
N ASP A 242 -28.67 -2.11 8.14
CA ASP A 242 -30.09 -2.32 8.43
C ASP A 242 -30.70 -1.03 8.97
N SER A 243 -31.46 -0.42 8.07
CA SER A 243 -32.64 0.37 8.36
C SER A 243 -33.66 -0.40 9.21
N SER A 244 -34.13 0.20 10.28
CA SER A 244 -35.53 0.19 10.78
C SER A 244 -35.55 1.07 12.03
N ASN A 245 -36.14 2.27 11.98
CA ASN A 245 -37.57 2.51 12.07
C ASN A 245 -38.21 1.67 13.18
N ASP A 246 -38.38 2.27 14.35
CA ASP A 246 -39.48 1.93 15.25
C ASP A 246 -40.34 3.18 15.42
N SER A 247 -41.61 3.04 15.05
CA SER A 247 -42.69 3.98 15.28
C SER A 247 -43.55 3.49 16.44
N HIS A 248 -44.08 4.47 17.20
CA HIS A 248 -45.29 4.45 18.04
C HIS A 248 -45.25 3.72 19.40
N PRO A 249 -46.03 4.18 20.41
CA PRO A 249 -47.28 4.96 20.36
C PRO A 249 -47.13 6.49 20.39
#